data_AF-A0A453G9I9-F1
#
_entry.id   AF-A0A453G9I9-F1
#
_cell.length_a   1.000
_cell.length_b   1.000
_cell.length_c   1.000
_cell.angle_alpha   90.00
_cell.angle_beta   90.00
_cell.angle_gamma   90.00
#
_symmetry.space_group_name_H-M   'P 1'
#
loop_
_entity.id
_entity.type
_entity.pdbx_description
1 polymer ?
#
loop_
_entity_poly.entity_id
_entity_poly.type
_entity_poly.pdbx_seq_one_letter_code
_entity_poly.pdbx_strand_id
1 'polypeptide(L)'
;RLSFQLSTPLGRTFKPHQQVFLKLKHESKVEHLFVVPGSARQFKIVLDFLGLVEKFYYLSGTYDLELSVGDASMVCRHIHNSTVLFGLALLIILCLLQENSFLRALGQLELDLPEAPEKAPRPPAQAVDPLAKFRPQKEIEHIFRVPEKRPLQEVSLAFTGLTLLPFIGFLIGLMRLGVNLKNFPSLPGPAAFASLFHAGIAAVLLLYVLFWVKLDLFTTLKYLSFLGVFLVFVGHRTLSHLSNTTAKQKTA
;
A
#
# COMPACT_ATOMS: atom_id res chain seq x y z
N ARG A 1 -3.80 -40.94 -5.11
CA ARG A 1 -3.11 -42.04 -4.39
C ARG A 1 -2.51 -43.00 -5.40
N LEU A 2 -1.21 -43.31 -5.30
CA LEU A 2 -0.52 -44.23 -6.21
C LEU A 2 0.09 -45.39 -5.39
N SER A 3 -0.12 -46.62 -5.83
CA SER A 3 0.50 -47.81 -5.23
C SER A 3 0.88 -48.81 -6.30
N PHE A 4 2.10 -49.33 -6.24
CA PHE A 4 2.63 -50.31 -7.19
C PHE A 4 3.57 -51.29 -6.50
N GLN A 5 3.87 -52.38 -7.20
CA GLN A 5 4.83 -53.38 -6.78
C GLN A 5 5.90 -53.53 -7.86
N LEU A 6 7.15 -53.74 -7.44
CA LEU A 6 8.26 -54.04 -8.33
C LEU A 6 8.60 -55.52 -8.19
N SER A 7 8.48 -56.26 -9.30
CA SER A 7 8.84 -57.66 -9.38
C SER A 7 9.92 -57.87 -10.43
N THR A 8 10.81 -58.82 -10.13
CA THR A 8 11.76 -59.34 -11.12
C THR A 8 11.04 -60.20 -12.16
N PRO A 9 11.63 -60.46 -13.34
CA PRO A 9 11.05 -61.37 -14.34
C PRO A 9 10.76 -62.78 -13.81
N LEU A 10 11.43 -63.20 -12.73
CA LEU A 10 11.25 -64.47 -12.01
C LEU A 10 10.14 -64.41 -10.93
N GLY A 11 9.36 -63.32 -10.88
CA GLY A 11 8.25 -63.14 -9.94
C GLY A 11 8.65 -62.83 -8.50
N ARG A 12 9.94 -62.65 -8.20
CA ARG A 12 10.43 -62.28 -6.86
C ARG A 12 10.33 -60.77 -6.64
N THR A 13 10.04 -60.35 -5.41
CA THR A 13 9.97 -58.94 -5.02
C THR A 13 11.33 -58.26 -5.17
N PHE A 14 11.35 -57.14 -5.87
CA PHE A 14 12.54 -56.35 -6.13
C PHE A 14 12.55 -55.10 -5.25
N LYS A 15 13.64 -54.90 -4.51
CA LYS A 15 13.90 -53.68 -3.76
C LYS A 15 15.10 -52.97 -4.39
N PRO A 16 14.91 -51.86 -5.12
CA PRO A 16 16.03 -51.12 -5.69
C PRO A 16 16.92 -50.57 -4.58
N HIS A 17 18.25 -50.53 -4.80
CA HIS A 17 19.17 -49.87 -3.87
C HIS A 17 19.04 -48.34 -3.92
N GLN A 18 18.71 -47.77 -5.07
CA GLN A 18 18.42 -46.34 -5.21
C GLN A 18 16.94 -46.05 -4.95
N GLN A 19 16.63 -44.79 -4.66
CA GLN A 19 15.28 -44.34 -4.36
C GLN A 19 14.39 -44.33 -5.62
N VAL A 20 13.09 -44.60 -5.42
CA VAL A 20 12.08 -44.46 -6.47
C VAL A 20 11.53 -43.04 -6.45
N PHE A 21 11.52 -42.38 -7.60
CA PHE A 21 11.03 -41.01 -7.72
C PHE A 21 9.76 -40.97 -8.55
N LEU A 22 8.79 -40.21 -8.06
CA LEU A 22 7.62 -39.78 -8.81
C LEU A 22 7.83 -38.33 -9.22
N LYS A 23 7.87 -38.09 -10.52
CA LYS A 23 8.02 -36.78 -11.13
C LYS A 23 6.67 -36.30 -11.62
N LEU A 24 6.28 -35.09 -11.24
CA LEU A 24 5.11 -34.38 -11.74
C LEU A 24 5.59 -33.15 -12.49
N LYS A 25 5.27 -33.06 -13.77
CA LYS A 25 5.68 -31.93 -14.63
C LYS A 25 4.46 -31.12 -15.02
N HIS A 26 4.42 -29.87 -14.59
CA HIS A 26 3.36 -28.94 -14.97
C HIS A 26 3.49 -28.55 -16.45
N GLU A 27 2.39 -28.18 -17.10
CA GLU A 27 2.37 -27.64 -18.47
C GLU A 27 3.32 -26.44 -18.64
N SER A 28 3.49 -25.64 -17.60
CA SER A 28 4.43 -24.52 -17.61
C SER A 28 5.87 -24.98 -17.74
N LYS A 29 6.22 -26.26 -17.55
CA LYS A 29 7.58 -26.86 -17.44
C LYS A 29 8.22 -26.82 -16.05
N VAL A 30 7.46 -26.48 -14.99
CA VAL A 30 7.92 -26.68 -13.61
C VAL A 30 7.86 -28.17 -13.26
N GLU A 31 8.97 -28.70 -12.73
CA GLU A 31 9.09 -30.12 -12.38
C GLU A 31 9.13 -30.28 -10.84
N HIS A 32 8.27 -31.16 -10.32
CA HIS A 32 8.21 -31.51 -8.91
C HIS A 32 8.60 -32.98 -8.73
N LEU A 33 9.65 -33.22 -7.93
CA LEU A 33 10.14 -34.57 -7.65
C LEU A 33 9.75 -35.01 -6.23
N PHE A 34 9.14 -36.18 -6.12
CA PHE A 34 8.73 -36.79 -4.85
C PHE A 34 9.37 -38.17 -4.70
N VAL A 35 9.98 -38.42 -3.54
CA VAL A 35 10.48 -39.76 -3.20
C VAL A 35 9.28 -40.63 -2.83
N VAL A 36 9.18 -41.82 -3.43
CA VAL A 36 8.12 -42.78 -3.13
C VAL A 36 8.56 -43.68 -1.98
N PRO A 37 7.99 -43.55 -0.77
CA PRO A 37 8.31 -44.44 0.33
C PRO A 37 7.74 -45.84 0.06
N GLY A 38 8.50 -46.88 0.39
CA GLY A 38 8.07 -48.25 0.18
C GLY A 38 9.00 -49.29 0.79
N SER A 39 8.46 -50.49 0.97
CA SER A 39 9.21 -51.69 1.33
C SER A 39 9.27 -52.62 0.12
N ALA A 40 10.10 -53.65 0.18
CA ALA A 40 10.33 -54.60 -0.94
C ALA A 40 9.04 -55.18 -1.54
N ARG A 41 7.93 -55.22 -0.76
CA ARG A 41 6.64 -55.77 -1.18
C ARG A 41 5.68 -54.74 -1.80
N GLN A 42 5.80 -53.45 -1.47
CA GLN A 42 4.87 -52.43 -1.93
C GLN A 42 5.44 -51.02 -1.78
N PHE A 43 5.30 -50.22 -2.84
CA PHE A 43 5.56 -48.79 -2.85
C PHE A 43 4.23 -48.04 -2.87
N LYS A 44 4.09 -47.05 -2.00
CA LYS A 44 2.84 -46.31 -1.86
C LYS A 44 3.12 -44.86 -1.55
N ILE A 45 2.54 -43.97 -2.34
CA ILE A 45 2.56 -42.53 -2.10
C ILE A 45 1.14 -41.96 -2.15
N VAL A 46 0.83 -41.12 -1.17
CA VAL A 46 -0.40 -40.35 -1.11
C VAL A 46 0.03 -38.89 -1.18
N LEU A 47 -0.30 -38.23 -2.27
CA LEU A 47 -0.11 -36.79 -2.43
C LEU A 47 -1.40 -36.10 -1.96
N ASP A 48 -1.29 -35.32 -0.90
CA ASP A 48 -2.33 -34.40 -0.47
C ASP A 48 -2.03 -33.03 -1.10
N PHE A 49 -2.71 -32.73 -2.20
CA PHE A 49 -2.44 -31.52 -2.99
C PHE A 49 -2.79 -30.24 -2.24
N LEU A 50 -3.76 -30.27 -1.32
CA LEU A 50 -4.10 -29.12 -0.48
C LEU A 50 -2.99 -28.82 0.53
N GLY A 51 -2.46 -29.86 1.18
CA GLY A 51 -1.30 -29.73 2.07
C GLY A 51 0.02 -29.43 1.35
N LEU A 52 0.09 -29.65 0.03
CA LEU A 52 1.27 -29.42 -0.79
C LEU A 52 1.18 -28.18 -1.68
N VAL A 53 0.12 -27.38 -1.56
CA VAL A 53 -0.16 -26.25 -2.46
C VAL A 53 1.00 -25.26 -2.58
N GLU A 54 1.70 -24.99 -1.47
CA GLU A 54 2.89 -24.14 -1.46
C GLU A 54 4.05 -24.73 -2.27
N LYS A 55 4.22 -26.07 -2.24
CA LYS A 55 5.26 -26.79 -3.00
C LYS A 55 4.93 -26.85 -4.49
N PHE A 56 3.65 -26.78 -4.85
CA PHE A 56 3.15 -26.66 -6.22
C PHE A 56 3.01 -25.20 -6.69
N TYR A 57 3.39 -24.22 -5.86
CA TYR A 57 3.30 -22.79 -6.18
C TYR A 57 1.89 -22.33 -6.58
N TYR A 58 0.84 -23.00 -6.06
CA TYR A 58 -0.56 -22.71 -6.41
C TYR A 58 -0.85 -22.79 -7.93
N LEU A 59 -0.07 -23.58 -8.68
CA LEU A 59 -0.24 -23.75 -10.12
C LEU A 59 -1.35 -24.76 -10.43
N SER A 60 -2.52 -24.26 -10.83
CA SER A 60 -3.60 -25.07 -11.42
C SER A 60 -3.31 -25.36 -12.89
N GLY A 61 -3.61 -26.59 -13.34
CA GLY A 61 -3.39 -27.01 -14.72
C GLY A 61 -3.11 -28.51 -14.85
N THR A 62 -2.62 -28.90 -16.03
CA THR A 62 -2.28 -30.29 -16.33
C THR A 62 -0.85 -30.64 -15.88
N TYR A 63 -0.73 -31.78 -15.19
CA TYR A 63 0.54 -32.36 -14.75
C TYR A 63 0.77 -33.71 -15.42
N ASP A 64 1.93 -33.88 -16.06
CA ASP A 64 2.39 -35.18 -16.56
C ASP A 64 3.07 -35.96 -15.42
N LEU A 65 2.65 -37.22 -15.22
CA LEU A 65 3.21 -38.11 -14.20
C LEU A 65 4.20 -39.08 -14.80
N GLU A 66 5.42 -39.07 -14.30
CA GLU A 66 6.50 -39.99 -14.69
C GLU A 66 7.06 -40.71 -13.46
N LEU A 67 7.14 -42.03 -13.53
CA LEU A 67 7.80 -42.85 -12.53
C LEU A 67 9.23 -43.15 -12.98
N SER A 68 10.19 -42.84 -12.11
CA SER A 68 11.61 -43.11 -12.32
C SER A 68 12.13 -44.10 -11.27
N VAL A 69 12.63 -45.25 -11.72
CA VAL A 69 13.29 -46.25 -10.87
C VAL A 69 14.68 -46.51 -11.43
N GLY A 70 15.72 -46.13 -10.68
CA GLY A 70 17.10 -46.49 -10.99
C GLY A 70 17.60 -47.58 -10.04
N ASP A 71 18.36 -48.54 -10.54
CA ASP A 71 19.21 -49.36 -9.70
C ASP A 71 20.40 -49.90 -10.49
N ALA A 72 21.57 -50.00 -9.86
CA ALA A 72 22.78 -50.54 -10.49
C ALA A 72 22.64 -52.03 -10.88
N SER A 73 21.68 -52.74 -10.30
CA SER A 73 21.38 -54.15 -10.59
C SER A 73 20.33 -54.37 -11.70
N MET A 74 19.68 -53.30 -12.20
CA MET A 74 18.69 -53.38 -13.27
C MET A 74 19.37 -53.54 -14.64
N VAL A 75 19.60 -54.78 -15.05
CA VAL A 75 20.04 -55.12 -16.41
C VAL A 75 18.83 -55.58 -17.23
N CYS A 76 18.45 -54.81 -18.25
CA CYS A 76 17.47 -55.24 -19.23
C CYS A 76 18.10 -56.34 -20.11
N ARG A 77 17.77 -57.61 -19.86
CA ARG A 77 18.24 -58.73 -20.68
C ARG A 77 17.25 -58.98 -21.81
N HIS A 78 17.36 -58.20 -22.90
CA HIS A 78 16.77 -58.57 -24.18
C HIS A 78 17.89 -58.78 -25.20
N ILE A 79 18.47 -59.99 -25.21
CA ILE A 79 19.34 -60.44 -26.32
C ILE A 79 18.74 -61.75 -26.82
N HIS A 80 18.01 -61.65 -27.93
CA HIS A 80 17.67 -62.80 -28.75
C HIS A 80 18.91 -63.18 -29.56
N ASN A 81 19.50 -64.30 -29.18
CA ASN A 81 20.31 -65.24 -29.96
C ASN A 81 20.74 -64.82 -31.38
N SER A 82 22.04 -64.59 -31.59
CA SER A 82 22.89 -65.34 -32.56
C SER A 82 24.24 -64.64 -32.83
N THR A 83 25.32 -65.34 -32.45
CA THR A 83 26.55 -65.50 -33.27
C THR A 83 27.68 -64.45 -33.14
N VAL A 84 28.77 -64.92 -32.50
CA VAL A 84 30.20 -64.74 -32.82
C VAL A 84 30.94 -63.46 -32.36
N LEU A 85 31.70 -63.66 -31.27
CA LEU A 85 33.13 -63.37 -31.15
C LEU A 85 33.63 -62.00 -31.64
N PHE A 86 33.10 -60.91 -31.08
CA PHE A 86 33.81 -59.63 -31.07
C PHE A 86 33.78 -58.99 -29.66
N GLY A 87 34.92 -59.09 -28.99
CA GLY A 87 35.46 -58.12 -28.04
C GLY A 87 34.66 -57.82 -26.77
N LEU A 88 35.15 -58.30 -25.62
CA LEU A 88 34.83 -57.78 -24.28
C LEU A 88 34.86 -56.24 -24.20
N ALA A 89 35.63 -55.56 -25.06
CA ALA A 89 35.66 -54.09 -25.16
C ALA A 89 34.34 -53.48 -25.68
N LEU A 90 33.64 -54.12 -26.63
CA LEU A 90 32.36 -53.61 -27.15
C LEU A 90 31.22 -53.87 -26.14
N LEU A 91 31.31 -54.96 -25.38
CA LEU A 91 30.37 -55.27 -24.31
C LEU A 91 30.49 -54.27 -23.15
N ILE A 92 31.71 -53.83 -22.81
CA ILE A 92 31.96 -52.80 -21.78
C ILE A 92 31.46 -51.43 -22.27
N ILE A 93 31.65 -51.09 -23.55
CA ILE A 93 31.16 -49.82 -24.13
C ILE A 93 29.63 -49.81 -24.24
N LEU A 94 28.98 -50.94 -24.58
CA LEU A 94 27.51 -51.05 -24.50
C LEU A 94 27.00 -50.98 -23.05
N CYS A 95 27.75 -51.54 -22.09
CA CYS A 95 27.38 -51.52 -20.67
C CYS A 95 27.55 -50.13 -20.03
N LEU A 96 28.51 -49.33 -20.49
CA LEU A 96 28.76 -47.96 -20.03
C LEU A 96 27.84 -46.90 -20.69
N LEU A 97 27.21 -47.22 -21.83
CA LEU A 97 26.30 -46.32 -22.55
C LEU A 97 24.81 -46.55 -22.26
N GLN A 98 24.44 -47.56 -21.46
CA GLN A 98 23.04 -47.85 -21.21
C GLN A 98 22.50 -47.10 -20.00
N GLU A 99 21.58 -46.17 -20.25
CA GLU A 99 20.73 -45.51 -19.26
C GLU A 99 19.82 -46.56 -18.58
N ASN A 100 20.35 -47.26 -17.58
CA ASN A 100 19.66 -48.34 -16.86
C ASN A 100 18.63 -47.82 -15.83
N SER A 101 17.86 -46.79 -16.19
CA SER A 101 16.76 -46.26 -15.37
C SER A 101 15.43 -46.55 -16.03
N PHE A 102 14.54 -47.23 -15.30
CA PHE A 102 13.16 -47.43 -15.73
C PHE A 102 12.38 -46.12 -15.60
N LEU A 103 12.13 -45.46 -16.73
CA LEU A 103 11.25 -44.30 -16.85
C LEU A 103 9.93 -44.74 -17.47
N ARG A 104 8.82 -44.53 -16.77
CA ARG A 104 7.48 -44.84 -17.29
C ARG A 104 6.52 -43.68 -17.06
N ALA A 105 5.96 -43.16 -18.15
CA ALA A 105 4.82 -42.25 -18.09
C ALA A 105 3.58 -43.00 -17.54
N LEU A 106 3.00 -42.47 -16.48
CA LEU A 106 1.81 -43.04 -15.83
C LEU A 106 0.50 -42.43 -16.36
N GLY A 107 0.54 -41.19 -16.84
CA GLY A 107 -0.61 -40.45 -17.38
C GLY A 107 -0.57 -38.96 -17.05
N GLN A 108 -1.68 -38.28 -17.32
CA GLN A 108 -1.88 -36.86 -17.02
C GLN A 108 -2.87 -36.69 -15.87
N LEU A 109 -2.66 -35.68 -15.04
CA LEU A 109 -3.52 -35.30 -13.93
C LEU A 109 -3.82 -33.81 -14.00
N GLU A 110 -5.10 -33.46 -14.07
CA GLU A 110 -5.55 -32.08 -13.95
C GLU A 110 -5.74 -31.74 -12.48
N LEU A 111 -5.08 -30.67 -12.02
CA LEU A 111 -5.17 -30.18 -10.65
C LEU A 111 -5.75 -28.78 -10.63
N ASP A 112 -6.79 -28.60 -9.83
CA ASP A 112 -7.39 -27.30 -9.54
C ASP A 112 -7.03 -26.89 -8.09
N LEU A 113 -6.06 -25.99 -7.97
CA LEU A 113 -5.54 -25.46 -6.72
C LEU A 113 -6.15 -24.07 -6.42
N PRO A 114 -6.24 -23.67 -5.14
CA PRO A 114 -6.75 -22.35 -4.77
C PRO A 114 -5.84 -21.22 -5.29
N GLU A 115 -6.38 -20.00 -5.37
CA GLU A 115 -5.63 -18.83 -5.82
C GLU A 115 -4.47 -18.49 -4.86
N ALA A 116 -3.34 -18.07 -5.42
CA ALA A 116 -2.14 -17.78 -4.66
C ALA A 116 -2.30 -16.52 -3.80
N PRO A 117 -2.00 -16.57 -2.48
CA PRO A 117 -1.95 -15.35 -1.66
C PRO A 117 -0.82 -14.41 -2.10
N GLU A 118 -0.92 -13.11 -1.79
CA GLU A 118 0.06 -12.09 -2.21
C GLU A 118 1.52 -12.41 -1.80
N LYS A 119 1.69 -13.19 -0.72
CA LYS A 119 3.00 -13.63 -0.20
C LYS A 119 3.40 -15.04 -0.63
N ALA A 120 2.71 -15.65 -1.58
CA ALA A 120 2.97 -17.01 -2.00
C ALA A 120 4.40 -17.18 -2.55
N PRO A 121 5.03 -18.35 -2.32
CA PRO A 121 6.23 -18.73 -3.04
C PRO A 121 5.97 -18.67 -4.55
N ARG A 122 6.86 -18.01 -5.28
CA ARG A 122 6.79 -17.99 -6.75
C ARG A 122 7.47 -19.22 -7.32
N PRO A 123 6.95 -19.79 -8.42
CA PRO A 123 7.63 -20.90 -9.10
C PRO A 123 9.03 -20.47 -9.52
N PRO A 124 9.99 -21.42 -9.64
CA PRO A 124 11.33 -21.12 -10.10
C PRO A 124 11.21 -20.39 -11.43
N ALA A 125 11.91 -19.25 -11.54
CA ALA A 125 12.00 -18.55 -12.80
C ALA A 125 12.54 -19.55 -13.82
N GLN A 126 11.72 -19.86 -14.82
CA GLN A 126 12.17 -20.70 -15.91
C GLN A 126 13.33 -20.01 -16.61
N ALA A 127 14.06 -20.73 -17.43
CA ALA A 127 15.01 -20.13 -18.37
C ALA A 127 14.22 -19.32 -19.43
N VAL A 128 13.51 -18.30 -18.98
CA VAL A 128 12.98 -17.22 -19.77
C VAL A 128 14.22 -16.49 -20.26
N ASP A 129 14.28 -16.28 -21.58
CA ASP A 129 15.17 -15.37 -22.27
C ASP A 129 15.85 -14.38 -21.30
N PRO A 130 17.18 -14.45 -21.08
CA PRO A 130 17.91 -13.60 -20.15
C PRO A 130 17.59 -12.09 -20.31
N LEU A 131 17.13 -11.68 -21.49
CA LEU A 131 16.70 -10.31 -21.76
C LEU A 131 15.32 -9.93 -21.18
N ALA A 132 14.45 -10.90 -20.87
CA ALA A 132 13.10 -10.64 -20.37
C ALA A 132 13.08 -9.91 -19.02
N LYS A 133 14.15 -10.05 -18.21
CA LYS A 133 14.36 -9.33 -16.95
C LYS A 133 14.52 -7.82 -17.15
N PHE A 134 14.98 -7.39 -18.33
CA PHE A 134 15.25 -6.00 -18.66
C PHE A 134 14.10 -5.33 -19.42
N ARG A 135 12.91 -5.94 -19.46
CA ARG A 135 11.73 -5.28 -20.04
C ARG A 135 11.30 -4.10 -19.16
N PRO A 136 10.81 -3.01 -19.76
CA PRO A 136 10.16 -1.93 -19.03
C PRO A 136 9.04 -2.48 -18.14
N GLN A 137 9.00 -2.04 -16.88
CA GLN A 137 7.86 -2.32 -16.01
C GLN A 137 6.68 -1.45 -16.42
N LYS A 138 5.47 -1.86 -16.04
CA LYS A 138 4.28 -1.06 -16.24
C LYS A 138 4.45 0.29 -15.52
N GLU A 139 4.11 1.37 -16.21
CA GLU A 139 4.12 2.73 -15.66
C GLU A 139 3.14 2.83 -14.47
N ILE A 140 3.60 3.44 -13.38
CA ILE A 140 2.80 3.65 -12.18
C ILE A 140 2.18 5.04 -12.26
N GLU A 141 0.87 5.09 -12.50
CA GLU A 141 0.13 6.34 -12.47
C GLU A 141 -0.27 6.68 -11.03
N HIS A 142 0.20 7.81 -10.52
CA HIS A 142 -0.23 8.32 -9.22
C HIS A 142 -1.63 8.95 -9.33
N ILE A 143 -2.64 8.29 -8.78
CA ILE A 143 -4.02 8.80 -8.77
C ILE A 143 -4.15 9.84 -7.66
N PHE A 144 -4.31 11.10 -8.07
CA PHE A 144 -4.63 12.19 -7.14
C PHE A 144 -6.06 12.08 -6.63
N ARG A 145 -6.28 12.54 -5.40
CA ARG A 145 -7.63 12.70 -4.86
C ARG A 145 -8.40 13.72 -5.70
N VAL A 146 -9.63 13.40 -6.03
CA VAL A 146 -10.53 14.34 -6.71
C VAL A 146 -10.81 15.51 -5.75
N PRO A 147 -10.71 16.78 -6.20
CA PRO A 147 -11.04 17.93 -5.39
C PRO A 147 -12.49 17.90 -4.91
N GLU A 148 -12.74 18.36 -3.69
CA GLU A 148 -14.08 18.48 -3.14
C GLU A 148 -14.94 19.45 -3.96
N LYS A 149 -16.22 19.09 -4.16
CA LYS A 149 -17.18 19.92 -4.89
C LYS A 149 -17.55 21.15 -4.06
N ARG A 150 -17.36 22.34 -4.61
CA ARG A 150 -17.74 23.62 -3.99
C ARG A 150 -19.25 23.89 -4.15
N PRO A 151 -19.88 24.61 -3.21
CA PRO A 151 -21.28 25.02 -3.35
C PRO A 151 -21.45 26.00 -4.53
N LEU A 152 -22.70 26.13 -5.00
CA LEU A 152 -23.04 27.12 -6.02
C LEU A 152 -22.78 28.54 -5.50
N GLN A 153 -22.13 29.38 -6.32
CA GLN A 153 -21.73 30.74 -5.93
C GLN A 153 -22.91 31.60 -5.48
N GLU A 154 -24.06 31.50 -6.16
CA GLU A 154 -25.28 32.25 -5.83
C GLU A 154 -25.78 31.97 -4.41
N VAL A 155 -25.71 30.70 -3.97
CA VAL A 155 -26.12 30.32 -2.62
C VAL A 155 -25.19 30.97 -1.60
N SER A 156 -23.87 30.93 -1.85
CA SER A 156 -22.89 31.56 -0.96
C SER A 156 -23.08 33.09 -0.87
N LEU A 157 -23.39 33.75 -1.98
CA LEU A 157 -23.64 35.20 -2.01
C LEU A 157 -24.94 35.57 -1.27
N ALA A 158 -26.01 34.79 -1.46
CA ALA A 158 -27.28 35.01 -0.77
C ALA A 158 -27.13 34.96 0.75
N PHE A 159 -26.43 33.95 1.27
CA PHE A 159 -26.16 33.85 2.71
C PHE A 159 -25.20 34.94 3.21
N THR A 160 -24.22 35.34 2.41
CA THR A 160 -23.35 36.48 2.76
C THR A 160 -24.16 37.76 2.94
N GLY A 161 -25.10 38.04 2.02
CA GLY A 161 -26.02 39.18 2.13
C GLY A 161 -26.92 39.08 3.37
N LEU A 162 -27.46 37.88 3.64
CA LEU A 162 -28.27 37.62 4.84
C LEU A 162 -27.51 37.91 6.14
N THR A 163 -26.22 37.54 6.22
CA THR A 163 -25.36 37.83 7.39
C THR A 163 -25.13 39.32 7.62
N LEU A 164 -25.22 40.16 6.58
CA LEU A 164 -25.08 41.62 6.71
C LEU A 164 -26.37 42.32 7.18
N LEU A 165 -27.54 41.68 7.04
CA LEU A 165 -28.83 42.30 7.40
C LEU A 165 -28.91 42.75 8.87
N PRO A 166 -28.49 41.95 9.88
CA PRO A 166 -28.51 42.39 11.27
C PRO A 166 -27.65 43.65 11.51
N PHE A 167 -26.52 43.78 10.81
CA PHE A 167 -25.67 44.96 10.91
C PHE A 167 -26.33 46.20 10.32
N ILE A 168 -26.99 46.08 9.16
CA ILE A 168 -27.79 47.18 8.58
C ILE A 168 -28.93 47.57 9.52
N GLY A 169 -29.65 46.59 10.07
CA GLY A 169 -30.70 46.82 11.06
C GLY A 169 -30.19 47.56 12.30
N PHE A 170 -29.01 47.18 12.80
CA PHE A 170 -28.34 47.88 13.90
C PHE A 170 -28.04 49.35 13.56
N LEU A 171 -27.50 49.64 12.37
CA LEU A 171 -27.24 51.02 11.93
C LEU A 171 -28.52 51.85 11.83
N ILE A 172 -29.60 51.28 11.28
CA ILE A 172 -30.92 51.93 11.24
C ILE A 172 -31.42 52.19 12.66
N GLY A 173 -31.25 51.23 13.58
CA GLY A 173 -31.58 51.38 14.99
C GLY A 173 -30.85 52.56 15.64
N LEU A 174 -29.54 52.70 15.41
CA LEU A 174 -28.75 53.83 15.93
C LEU A 174 -29.29 55.18 15.43
N MET A 175 -29.63 55.27 14.14
CA MET A 175 -30.20 56.49 13.56
C MET A 175 -31.57 56.82 14.16
N ARG A 176 -32.43 55.81 14.36
CA ARG A 176 -33.78 55.99 14.94
C ARG A 176 -33.74 56.36 16.42
N LEU A 177 -32.77 55.86 17.17
CA LEU A 177 -32.57 56.16 18.59
C LEU A 177 -31.91 57.53 18.84
N GLY A 178 -31.44 58.22 17.79
CA GLY A 178 -30.82 59.53 17.91
C GLY A 178 -29.49 59.50 18.68
N VAL A 179 -28.72 58.41 18.54
CA VAL A 179 -27.40 58.28 19.16
C VAL A 179 -26.51 59.42 18.70
N ASN A 180 -25.93 60.14 19.66
CA ASN A 180 -25.13 61.34 19.41
C ASN A 180 -23.73 61.22 20.03
N LEU A 181 -22.82 62.07 19.58
CA LEU A 181 -21.43 62.14 20.05
C LEU A 181 -21.17 63.35 20.95
N LYS A 182 -22.20 63.88 21.63
CA LYS A 182 -22.10 65.13 22.40
C LYS A 182 -21.13 65.04 23.60
N ASN A 183 -20.83 63.83 24.06
CA ASN A 183 -19.90 63.58 25.17
C ASN A 183 -18.43 63.54 24.72
N PHE A 184 -18.14 63.75 23.43
CA PHE A 184 -16.75 63.83 22.98
C PHE A 184 -16.07 65.09 23.56
N PRO A 185 -14.84 64.99 24.08
CA PRO A 185 -14.19 66.14 24.71
C PRO A 185 -14.02 67.31 23.74
N SER A 186 -14.38 68.52 24.17
CA SER A 186 -14.24 69.74 23.37
C SER A 186 -12.89 70.45 23.56
N LEU A 187 -12.19 70.20 24.66
CA LEU A 187 -10.87 70.78 24.91
C LEU A 187 -9.80 70.13 24.03
N PRO A 188 -8.86 70.89 23.45
CA PRO A 188 -7.86 70.37 22.50
C PRO A 188 -7.03 69.18 23.02
N GLY A 189 -6.57 69.22 24.28
CA GLY A 189 -5.77 68.14 24.87
C GLY A 189 -6.54 66.82 25.02
N PRO A 190 -7.64 66.79 25.81
CA PRO A 190 -8.50 65.62 25.93
C PRO A 190 -9.08 65.12 24.60
N ALA A 191 -9.43 66.04 23.68
CA ALA A 191 -9.91 65.69 22.34
C ALA A 191 -8.84 64.96 21.54
N ALA A 192 -7.58 65.43 21.57
CA ALA A 192 -6.47 64.77 20.91
C ALA A 192 -6.26 63.35 21.45
N PHE A 193 -6.19 63.16 22.77
CA PHE A 193 -6.05 61.81 23.34
C PHE A 193 -7.23 60.91 23.00
N ALA A 194 -8.47 61.40 23.08
CA ALA A 194 -9.64 60.64 22.68
C ALA A 194 -9.60 60.23 21.20
N SER A 195 -9.21 61.13 20.30
CA SER A 195 -9.05 60.84 18.87
C SER A 195 -7.95 59.80 18.63
N LEU A 196 -6.78 59.95 19.26
CA LEU A 196 -5.67 59.00 19.16
C LEU A 196 -6.06 57.61 19.68
N PHE A 197 -6.88 57.54 20.74
CA PHE A 197 -7.36 56.27 21.28
C PHE A 197 -8.24 55.53 20.27
N HIS A 198 -9.24 56.21 19.67
CA HIS A 198 -10.11 55.61 18.66
C HIS A 198 -9.37 55.27 17.37
N ALA A 199 -8.44 56.14 16.94
CA ALA A 199 -7.55 55.86 15.82
C ALA A 199 -6.66 54.63 16.08
N GLY A 200 -6.16 54.47 17.31
CA GLY A 200 -5.41 53.28 17.73
C GLY A 200 -6.26 52.00 17.66
N ILE A 201 -7.52 52.04 18.12
CA ILE A 201 -8.46 50.91 18.01
C ILE A 201 -8.71 50.57 16.53
N ALA A 202 -8.96 51.58 15.70
CA ALA A 202 -9.12 51.40 14.25
C ALA A 202 -7.85 50.80 13.61
N ALA A 203 -6.65 51.22 14.04
CA ALA A 203 -5.39 50.67 13.58
C ALA A 203 -5.19 49.21 14.00
N VAL A 204 -5.63 48.80 15.21
CA VAL A 204 -5.62 47.39 15.63
C VAL A 204 -6.57 46.56 14.78
N LEU A 205 -7.78 47.05 14.51
CA LEU A 205 -8.74 46.37 13.63
C LEU A 205 -8.19 46.23 12.20
N LEU A 206 -7.56 47.28 11.67
CA LEU A 206 -6.88 47.23 10.37
C LEU A 206 -5.72 46.22 10.39
N LEU A 207 -4.93 46.18 11.47
CA LEU A 207 -3.84 45.22 11.63
C LEU A 207 -4.37 43.77 11.59
N TYR A 208 -5.53 43.50 12.20
CA TYR A 208 -6.19 42.18 12.09
C TYR A 208 -6.60 41.84 10.66
N VAL A 209 -7.13 42.81 9.90
CA VAL A 209 -7.43 42.61 8.48
C VAL A 209 -6.15 42.34 7.68
N LEU A 210 -5.08 43.11 7.93
CA LEU A 210 -3.79 42.90 7.26
C LEU A 210 -3.15 41.54 7.62
N PHE A 211 -3.32 41.07 8.85
CA PHE A 211 -2.97 39.73 9.28
C PHE A 211 -3.74 38.66 8.51
N TRP A 212 -5.04 38.86 8.34
CA TRP A 212 -5.85 37.92 7.57
C TRP A 212 -5.48 37.86 6.08
N VAL A 213 -5.07 38.98 5.48
CA VAL A 213 -4.75 39.04 4.04
C VAL A 213 -3.31 38.64 3.74
N LYS A 214 -2.30 39.12 4.50
CA LYS A 214 -0.87 38.92 4.16
C LYS A 214 0.14 38.84 5.30
N LEU A 215 -0.09 39.39 6.50
CA LEU A 215 0.97 39.45 7.52
C LEU A 215 1.17 38.12 8.25
N ASP A 216 2.42 37.80 8.57
CA ASP A 216 2.77 36.69 9.44
C ASP A 216 2.49 36.99 10.93
N LEU A 217 2.28 35.94 11.72
CA LEU A 217 1.99 36.04 13.15
C LEU A 217 3.03 36.86 13.94
N PHE A 218 4.32 36.60 13.75
CA PHE A 218 5.38 37.30 14.48
C PHE A 218 5.46 38.79 14.10
N THR A 219 5.24 39.11 12.82
CA THR A 219 5.20 40.49 12.33
C THR A 219 4.00 41.24 12.92
N THR A 220 2.83 40.60 12.92
CA THR A 220 1.61 41.14 13.54
C THR A 220 1.78 41.35 15.04
N LEU A 221 2.36 40.39 15.76
CA LEU A 221 2.62 40.51 17.20
C LEU A 221 3.58 41.65 17.52
N LYS A 222 4.61 41.88 16.68
CA LYS A 222 5.51 43.03 16.83
C LYS A 222 4.76 44.36 16.71
N TYR A 223 3.95 44.53 15.66
CA TYR A 223 3.16 45.76 15.49
C TYR A 223 2.11 45.92 16.58
N LEU A 224 1.43 44.84 16.97
CA LEU A 224 0.46 44.83 18.04
C LEU A 224 1.10 45.17 19.39
N SER A 225 2.34 44.74 19.65
CA SER A 225 3.07 45.09 20.87
C SER A 225 3.31 46.59 20.98
N PHE A 226 3.85 47.23 19.93
CA PHE A 226 4.05 48.69 19.91
C PHE A 226 2.73 49.45 20.01
N LEU A 227 1.73 49.03 19.22
CA LEU A 227 0.41 49.66 19.21
C LEU A 227 -0.34 49.46 20.52
N GLY A 228 -0.14 48.31 21.19
CA GLY A 228 -0.72 47.97 22.48
C GLY A 228 -0.19 48.85 23.61
N VAL A 229 1.13 49.03 23.72
CA VAL A 229 1.72 49.94 24.70
C VAL A 229 1.21 51.37 24.50
N PHE A 230 1.16 51.81 23.24
CA PHE A 230 0.62 53.11 22.87
C PHE A 230 -0.87 53.26 23.29
N LEU A 231 -1.70 52.27 22.98
CA LEU A 231 -3.13 52.24 23.32
C LEU A 231 -3.38 52.25 24.82
N VAL A 232 -2.56 51.55 25.60
CA VAL A 232 -2.65 51.56 27.07
C VAL A 232 -2.42 52.98 27.60
N PHE A 233 -1.39 53.67 27.11
CA PHE A 233 -1.08 55.03 27.56
C PHE A 233 -2.18 56.02 27.18
N VAL A 234 -2.54 56.08 25.90
CA VAL A 234 -3.55 57.04 25.41
C VAL A 234 -4.93 56.71 25.98
N GLY A 235 -5.29 55.42 26.05
CA GLY A 235 -6.54 54.96 26.63
C GLY A 235 -6.65 55.30 28.12
N HIS A 236 -5.58 55.11 28.89
CA HIS A 236 -5.56 55.52 30.29
C HIS A 236 -5.85 57.02 30.43
N ARG A 237 -5.19 57.88 29.63
CA ARG A 237 -5.44 59.34 29.65
C ARG A 237 -6.88 59.70 29.30
N THR A 238 -7.47 59.07 28.27
CA THR A 238 -8.84 59.32 27.85
C THR A 238 -9.86 58.86 28.89
N LEU A 239 -9.71 57.66 29.42
CA LEU A 239 -10.61 57.09 30.42
C LEU A 239 -10.53 57.81 31.77
N SER A 240 -9.32 58.20 32.20
CA SER A 240 -9.14 59.01 33.41
C SER A 240 -9.76 60.40 33.26
N HIS A 241 -9.65 61.04 32.09
CA HIS A 241 -10.33 62.30 31.83
C HIS A 241 -11.86 62.14 31.94
N LEU A 242 -12.41 61.11 31.28
CA LEU A 242 -13.85 60.83 31.34
C LEU A 242 -14.33 60.59 32.78
N SER A 243 -13.62 59.75 33.54
CA SER A 243 -13.92 59.47 34.95
C SER A 243 -13.94 60.74 35.80
N ASN A 244 -12.93 61.61 35.65
CA ASN A 244 -12.86 62.87 36.38
C ASN A 244 -13.98 63.84 36.01
N THR A 245 -14.34 63.93 34.71
CA THR A 245 -15.48 64.76 34.28
C THR A 245 -16.81 64.25 34.85
N THR A 246 -17.02 62.93 34.86
CA THR A 246 -18.21 62.32 35.45
C THR A 246 -18.28 62.53 36.97
N ALA A 247 -17.14 62.43 37.67
CA ALA A 247 -17.09 62.70 39.11
C ALA A 247 -17.47 64.15 39.42
N LYS A 248 -16.92 65.12 38.67
CA LYS A 248 -17.25 66.55 38.81
C LYS A 248 -18.72 66.85 38.55
N GLN A 249 -19.33 66.19 37.56
CA GLN A 249 -20.75 66.33 37.25
C GLN A 249 -21.67 65.75 38.34
N LYS A 250 -21.22 64.76 39.10
CA LYS A 250 -22.01 64.16 40.20
C LYS A 250 -21.93 64.98 41.50
N THR A 251 -20.85 65.74 41.67
CA THR A 251 -20.62 66.58 42.85
C THR A 251 -21.12 68.02 42.68
N ALA A 252 -21.53 68.40 41.46
CA ALA A 252 -22.11 69.69 41.12
C ALA A 252 -23.64 69.58 41.07
#